data_AF-X1KKX2-F1
#
_entry.id   AF-X1KKX2-F1
#
_cell.length_a   1.000
_cell.length_b   1.000
_cell.length_c   1.000
_cell.angle_alpha   90.00
_cell.angle_beta   90.00
_cell.angle_gamma   90.00
#
_symmetry.space_group_name_H-M   'P 1'
#
loop_
_entity.id
_entity.type
_entity.pdbx_description
1 polymer ?
#
loop_
_entity_poly.entity_id
_entity_poly.type
_entity_poly.pdbx_seq_one_letter_code
_entity_poly.pdbx_strand_id
1 'polypeptide(L)'
;MCWPYVLETLRTTQEELIQAEKLTSLGQMAASIAHEVNNPLAGVLVYTQLLTKKIANDKLSKEIALDYLSKMGSELTRSTRLIRNLLDFARQSPPALREVDINEVVNRAFDLAAFFMVQGQIDGKSGTLSLLTLYFYSTLMA
;
A
#
# COMPACT_ATOMS: atom_id res chain seq x y z
N MET A 1 5.70 -33.57 38.10
CA MET A 1 5.12 -32.21 37.97
C MET A 1 5.83 -31.47 36.83
N CYS A 2 5.72 -31.96 35.59
CA CYS A 2 6.36 -31.36 34.38
C CYS A 2 5.40 -30.49 33.57
N TRP A 3 4.17 -30.31 34.04
CA TRP A 3 3.13 -29.56 33.34
C TRP A 3 3.53 -28.11 32.96
N PRO A 4 4.23 -27.34 33.82
CA PRO A 4 4.69 -26.00 33.44
C PRO A 4 5.71 -26.03 32.29
N TYR A 5 6.60 -27.03 32.28
CA TYR A 5 7.60 -27.21 31.23
C TYR A 5 6.97 -27.60 29.89
N VAL A 6 5.97 -28.49 29.91
CA VAL A 6 5.24 -28.89 28.71
C VAL A 6 4.46 -27.72 28.12
N LEU A 7 3.79 -26.92 28.96
CA LEU A 7 3.07 -25.73 28.51
C LEU A 7 4.01 -24.67 27.91
N GLU A 8 5.15 -24.41 28.54
CA GLU A 8 6.13 -23.46 27.98
C GLU A 8 6.72 -23.98 26.66
N THR A 9 7.07 -25.26 26.59
CA THR A 9 7.56 -25.89 25.35
C THR A 9 6.53 -25.81 24.22
N LEU A 10 5.25 -26.03 24.51
CA LEU A 10 4.16 -25.88 23.54
C LEU A 10 4.06 -24.43 23.05
N ARG A 11 4.11 -23.46 23.98
CA ARG A 11 4.05 -22.03 23.66
C ARG A 11 5.22 -21.62 22.76
N THR A 12 6.45 -21.97 23.11
CA THR A 12 7.64 -21.63 22.31
C THR A 12 7.59 -22.30 20.94
N THR A 13 7.22 -23.58 20.86
CA THR A 13 7.10 -24.28 19.58
C THR A 13 6.02 -23.65 18.70
N GLN A 14 4.89 -23.22 19.27
CA GLN A 14 3.84 -22.52 18.54
C GLN A 14 4.32 -21.15 18.03
N GLU A 15 5.05 -20.39 18.85
CA GLU A 15 5.66 -19.10 18.45
C GLU A 15 6.67 -19.30 17.32
N GLU A 16 7.50 -20.34 17.38
CA GLU A 16 8.45 -20.71 16.32
C GLU A 16 7.72 -21.11 15.03
N LEU A 17 6.63 -21.87 15.12
CA LEU A 17 5.84 -22.30 13.96
C LEU A 17 5.22 -21.08 13.25
N ILE A 18 4.63 -20.16 14.01
CA ILE A 18 4.07 -18.90 13.50
C ILE A 18 5.16 -18.07 12.80
N GLN A 19 6.36 -18.00 13.38
CA GLN A 19 7.48 -17.28 12.76
C GLN A 19 7.96 -17.96 11.47
N ALA A 20 8.03 -19.29 11.45
CA ALA A 20 8.41 -20.06 10.27
C ALA A 20 7.41 -19.89 9.12
N GLU A 21 6.11 -19.93 9.41
CA GLU A 21 5.05 -19.64 8.44
C GLU A 21 5.16 -18.21 7.91
N LYS A 22 5.36 -17.23 8.79
CA LYS A 22 5.51 -15.83 8.40
C LYS A 22 6.71 -15.60 7.49
N LEU A 23 7.86 -16.21 7.79
CA LEU A 23 9.06 -16.15 6.95
C LEU A 23 8.84 -16.80 5.59
N THR A 24 8.12 -17.92 5.55
CA THR A 24 7.76 -18.61 4.30
C THR A 24 6.87 -17.73 3.42
N SER A 25 5.80 -17.17 4.00
CA SER A 25 4.91 -16.23 3.29
C SER A 25 5.68 -14.99 2.83
N LEU A 26 6.57 -14.44 3.66
CA LEU A 26 7.40 -13.30 3.29
C LEU A 26 8.31 -13.64 2.10
N GLY A 27 8.94 -14.82 2.08
CA GLY A 27 9.77 -15.26 0.95
C GLY A 27 8.98 -15.37 -0.35
N GLN A 28 7.77 -15.93 -0.31
CA GLN A 28 6.87 -16.02 -1.46
C GLN A 28 6.44 -14.63 -1.95
N MET A 29 6.05 -13.75 -1.02
CA MET A 29 5.69 -12.37 -1.34
C MET A 29 6.88 -11.59 -1.92
N ALA A 30 8.07 -11.73 -1.35
CA ALA A 30 9.27 -11.06 -1.82
C ALA A 30 9.62 -11.46 -3.26
N ALA A 31 9.48 -12.74 -3.62
CA ALA A 31 9.68 -13.20 -4.99
C ALA A 31 8.66 -12.57 -5.97
N SER A 32 7.37 -12.56 -5.61
CA SER A 32 6.33 -11.91 -6.44
C SER A 32 6.56 -10.40 -6.57
N ILE A 33 6.87 -9.73 -5.46
CA ILE A 33 7.15 -8.29 -5.43
C ILE A 33 8.39 -7.96 -6.27
N ALA A 34 9.44 -8.77 -6.23
CA ALA A 34 10.61 -8.57 -7.09
C ALA A 34 10.21 -8.61 -8.58
N HIS A 35 9.40 -9.59 -8.99
CA HIS A 35 8.85 -9.64 -10.34
C HIS A 35 7.97 -8.43 -10.66
N GLU A 36 7.07 -8.06 -9.76
CA GLU A 36 6.14 -6.94 -9.95
C GLU A 36 6.82 -5.57 -9.92
N VAL A 37 7.97 -5.42 -9.25
CA VAL A 37 8.81 -4.20 -9.25
C VAL A 37 9.64 -4.13 -10.53
N ASN A 38 10.07 -5.26 -11.08
CA ASN A 38 10.78 -5.26 -12.36
C ASN A 38 9.90 -4.74 -13.51
N ASN A 39 8.59 -4.97 -13.46
CA ASN A 39 7.64 -4.49 -14.47
C ASN A 39 7.62 -2.96 -14.65
N PRO A 40 7.33 -2.13 -13.63
CA PRO A 40 7.37 -0.68 -13.73
C PRO A 40 8.78 -0.18 -14.09
N LEU A 41 9.85 -0.80 -13.59
CA LEU A 41 11.22 -0.44 -13.95
C LEU A 41 11.53 -0.69 -15.43
N ALA A 42 11.02 -1.78 -16.01
CA ALA A 42 11.09 -2.01 -17.44
C ALA A 42 10.34 -0.92 -18.22
N GLY A 43 9.18 -0.47 -17.72
CA GLY A 43 8.46 0.67 -18.28
C GLY A 43 9.29 1.95 -18.26
N VAL A 44 9.94 2.27 -17.14
CA VAL A 44 10.86 3.41 -17.02
C VAL A 44 11.98 3.31 -18.06
N LEU A 45 12.60 2.15 -18.19
CA LEU A 45 13.66 1.91 -19.19
C LEU A 45 13.15 2.17 -20.61
N VAL A 46 11.97 1.68 -20.98
CA VAL A 46 11.37 1.95 -22.30
C VAL A 46 11.20 3.45 -22.54
N TYR A 47 10.67 4.21 -21.57
CA TYR A 47 10.52 5.65 -21.73
C TYR A 47 11.87 6.37 -21.84
N THR A 48 12.91 5.94 -21.11
CA THR A 48 14.26 6.50 -21.31
C THR A 48 14.78 6.27 -22.72
N GLN A 49 14.58 5.07 -23.28
CA GLN A 49 14.99 4.75 -24.65
C GLN A 49 14.21 5.57 -25.69
N LEU A 50 12.90 5.75 -25.48
CA LEU A 50 12.05 6.57 -26.35
C LEU A 50 12.46 8.06 -26.31
N LEU A 51 12.78 8.59 -25.12
CA LEU A 51 13.32 9.95 -24.97
C LEU A 51 14.63 10.10 -25.73
N THR A 52 15.60 9.21 -25.51
CA THR A 52 16.90 9.23 -26.20
C THR A 52 16.72 9.21 -27.71
N LYS A 53 15.85 8.32 -28.23
CA LYS A 53 15.57 8.23 -29.66
C LYS A 53 14.93 9.51 -30.21
N LYS A 54 14.03 10.16 -29.47
CA LYS A 54 13.39 11.41 -29.92
C LYS A 54 14.36 12.59 -29.90
N ILE A 55 15.24 12.68 -28.90
CA ILE A 55 16.30 13.68 -28.84
C ILE A 55 17.25 13.51 -30.03
N ALA A 56 17.74 12.29 -30.25
CA ALA A 56 18.69 12.01 -31.34
C ALA A 56 18.15 12.32 -32.74
N ASN A 57 16.82 12.29 -32.93
CA ASN A 57 16.17 12.58 -34.20
C ASN A 57 15.63 14.01 -34.30
N ASP A 58 15.92 14.89 -33.33
CA ASP A 58 15.38 16.25 -33.20
C ASP A 58 13.83 16.30 -33.29
N LYS A 59 13.19 15.30 -32.69
CA LYS A 59 11.73 15.09 -32.68
C LYS A 59 11.13 15.17 -31.28
N LEU A 60 11.86 15.75 -30.33
CA LEU A 60 11.40 15.90 -28.96
C LEU A 60 10.72 17.26 -28.78
N SER A 61 9.39 17.26 -28.60
CA SER A 61 8.67 18.45 -28.11
C SER A 61 8.64 18.46 -26.58
N LYS A 62 8.41 19.65 -26.01
CA LYS A 62 8.22 19.83 -24.56
C LYS A 62 7.05 18.99 -24.03
N GLU A 63 5.92 18.93 -24.74
CA GLU A 63 4.78 18.12 -24.26
C GLU A 63 5.13 16.63 -24.19
N ILE A 64 5.82 16.10 -25.22
CA ILE A 64 6.22 14.68 -25.24
C ILE A 64 7.19 14.37 -24.09
N ALA A 65 8.14 15.27 -23.84
CA ALA A 65 9.08 15.11 -22.73
C ALA A 65 8.34 15.05 -21.38
N LEU A 66 7.41 15.97 -21.15
CA LEU A 66 6.63 16.02 -19.90
C LEU A 66 5.72 14.80 -19.74
N ASP A 67 5.09 14.31 -20.82
CA ASP A 67 4.27 13.09 -20.80
C ASP A 67 5.11 11.86 -20.42
N TYR A 68 6.27 11.67 -21.05
CA TYR A 68 7.14 10.53 -20.74
C TYR A 68 7.70 10.60 -19.31
N LEU A 69 8.13 11.79 -18.86
CA LEU A 69 8.61 11.99 -17.49
C LEU A 69 7.51 11.71 -16.45
N SER A 70 6.27 12.14 -16.72
CA SER A 70 5.12 11.87 -15.84
C SER A 70 4.82 10.36 -15.74
N LYS A 71 4.87 9.66 -16.86
CA LYS A 71 4.70 8.19 -16.91
C LYS A 71 5.80 7.48 -16.14
N MET A 72 7.06 7.86 -16.32
CA MET A 72 8.18 7.32 -15.55
C MET A 72 8.02 7.56 -14.04
N GLY A 73 7.63 8.77 -13.63
CA GLY A 73 7.38 9.09 -12.23
C GLY A 73 6.27 8.24 -11.61
N SER A 74 5.23 7.94 -12.38
CA SER A 74 4.14 7.06 -11.96
C SER A 74 4.60 5.62 -11.73
N GLU A 75 5.42 5.07 -12.63
CA GLU A 75 6.00 3.72 -12.49
C GLU A 75 6.96 3.62 -11.28
N LEU A 76 7.78 4.65 -11.04
CA LEU A 76 8.66 4.71 -9.87
C LEU A 76 7.86 4.81 -8.55
N THR A 77 6.78 5.58 -8.55
CA THR A 77 5.86 5.68 -7.41
C THR A 77 5.21 4.33 -7.11
N ARG A 78 4.78 3.61 -8.16
CA ARG A 78 4.24 2.25 -8.04
C ARG A 78 5.27 1.29 -7.45
N SER A 79 6.50 1.29 -7.96
CA SER A 79 7.61 0.46 -7.47
C SER A 79 7.87 0.70 -5.98
N THR A 80 7.92 1.97 -5.58
CA THR A 80 8.14 2.37 -4.18
C THR A 80 7.04 1.84 -3.25
N ARG A 81 5.78 1.90 -3.69
CA ARG A 81 4.65 1.39 -2.93
C ARG A 81 4.70 -0.13 -2.75
N LEU A 82 5.06 -0.89 -3.79
CA LEU A 82 5.21 -2.34 -3.70
C LEU A 82 6.29 -2.73 -2.66
N ILE A 83 7.42 -2.03 -2.68
CA ILE A 83 8.52 -2.25 -1.72
C ILE A 83 8.08 -1.89 -0.30
N ARG A 84 7.38 -0.76 -0.11
CA ARG A 84 6.87 -0.36 1.21
C ARG A 84 5.91 -1.40 1.79
N ASN A 85 4.96 -1.88 0.99
CA ASN A 85 4.01 -2.90 1.44
C ASN A 85 4.72 -4.19 1.90
N LEU A 86 5.79 -4.61 1.20
CA LEU A 86 6.61 -5.75 1.62
C LEU A 86 7.33 -5.49 2.94
N LEU A 87 7.93 -4.31 3.11
CA LEU A 87 8.62 -3.92 4.34
C LEU A 87 7.67 -3.80 5.53
N ASP A 88 6.47 -3.25 5.32
CA ASP A 88 5.43 -3.13 6.33
C ASP A 88 4.96 -4.51 6.81
N PHE A 89 4.81 -5.47 5.89
CA PHE A 89 4.51 -6.86 6.24
C PHE A 89 5.65 -7.56 6.99
N ALA A 90 6.90 -7.28 6.59
CA ALA A 90 8.09 -7.86 7.21
C ALA A 90 8.34 -7.35 8.64
N ARG A 91 7.94 -6.10 8.93
CA ARG A 91 8.23 -5.45 10.21
C ARG A 91 7.57 -6.21 11.37
N GLN A 92 8.37 -6.73 12.29
CA GLN A 92 7.92 -7.43 13.51
C GLN A 92 7.70 -6.48 14.70
N SER A 93 7.30 -5.24 14.46
CA SER A 93 7.05 -4.35 15.59
C SER A 93 5.78 -4.83 16.31
N PRO A 94 5.83 -5.12 17.62
CA PRO A 94 4.62 -5.32 18.40
C PRO A 94 3.70 -4.12 18.13
N PRO A 95 2.40 -4.34 17.89
CA PRO A 95 1.48 -3.23 17.75
C PRO A 95 1.64 -2.33 18.96
N ALA A 96 1.87 -1.03 18.73
CA ALA A 96 1.91 -0.04 19.79
C ALA A 96 0.48 0.15 20.29
N LEU A 97 0.05 -0.75 21.18
CA LEU A 97 -1.25 -0.70 21.81
C LEU A 97 -1.31 0.58 22.64
N ARG A 98 -2.26 1.44 22.30
CA ARG A 98 -2.57 2.67 23.01
C ARG A 98 -4.08 2.80 23.11
N GLU A 99 -4.56 3.47 24.14
CA GLU A 99 -5.94 3.91 24.16
C GLU A 99 -6.18 4.87 23.00
N VAL A 100 -7.26 4.64 22.26
CA VAL A 100 -7.69 5.47 21.13
C VAL A 100 -9.18 5.71 21.23
N ASP A 101 -9.61 6.91 20.87
CA ASP A 101 -11.03 7.18 20.63
C ASP A 101 -11.44 6.56 19.29
N ILE A 102 -12.36 5.59 19.34
CA ILE A 102 -12.87 4.90 18.16
C ILE A 102 -13.52 5.90 17.19
N ASN A 103 -14.20 6.94 17.69
CA ASN A 103 -14.81 7.95 16.83
C ASN A 103 -13.76 8.71 16.03
N GLU A 104 -12.61 9.05 16.64
CA GLU A 104 -11.51 9.74 15.96
C GLU A 104 -10.86 8.85 14.88
N VAL A 105 -10.79 7.53 15.10
CA VAL A 105 -10.28 6.58 14.10
C VAL A 105 -11.25 6.45 12.93
N VAL A 106 -12.54 6.32 13.22
CA VAL A 106 -13.60 6.22 12.21
C VAL A 106 -13.67 7.49 11.35
N ASN A 107 -13.63 8.68 11.98
CA ASN A 107 -13.64 9.95 11.25
C ASN A 107 -12.42 10.11 10.34
N ARG A 108 -11.21 9.78 10.83
CA ARG A 108 -9.99 9.82 10.01
C ARG A 108 -10.06 8.87 8.81
N ALA A 109 -10.66 7.70 8.98
CA ALA A 109 -10.87 6.75 7.88
C ALA A 109 -11.87 7.31 6.84
N PHE A 110 -12.94 7.97 7.29
CA PHE A 110 -13.89 8.65 6.41
C PHE A 110 -13.27 9.82 5.66
N ASP A 111 -12.48 10.67 6.32
CA ASP A 111 -11.78 11.78 5.69
C ASP A 111 -10.82 11.30 4.59
N LEU A 112 -10.09 10.22 4.87
CA LEU A 112 -9.20 9.59 3.91
C LEU A 112 -9.96 9.02 2.71
N ALA A 113 -11.08 8.32 2.95
CA ALA A 113 -11.92 7.79 1.89
C ALA A 113 -12.55 8.90 1.02
N ALA A 114 -13.02 9.97 1.66
CA ALA A 114 -13.57 11.15 0.99
C ALA A 114 -12.52 11.84 0.11
N PHE A 115 -11.27 11.97 0.59
CA PHE A 115 -10.17 12.52 -0.19
C PHE A 115 -9.93 11.74 -1.50
N PHE A 116 -9.89 10.40 -1.44
CA PHE A 116 -9.70 9.56 -2.63
C PHE A 116 -10.91 9.57 -3.58
N MET A 117 -12.13 9.76 -3.06
CA MET A 117 -13.33 9.94 -3.87
C MET A 117 -13.32 11.26 -4.66
N VAL A 118 -12.92 12.37 -4.03
CA VAL A 118 -12.82 13.69 -4.69
C VAL A 118 -11.76 13.68 -5.80
N GLN A 119 -10.70 12.87 -5.65
CA GLN A 119 -9.66 12.69 -6.66
C GLN A 119 -10.05 11.71 -7.79
N GLY A 120 -11.28 11.20 -7.81
CA GLY A 120 -11.78 10.31 -8.86
C GLY A 120 -11.13 8.92 -8.88
N GLN A 121 -10.48 8.50 -7.79
CA GLN A 121 -9.84 7.19 -7.69
C GLN A 121 -10.78 6.08 -7.20
N ILE A 122 -11.99 6.43 -6.76
CA ILE A 122 -13.02 5.50 -6.29
C ILE A 122 -14.36 5.88 -6.93
N ASP A 123 -14.89 5.02 -7.79
CA ASP A 123 -16.22 5.18 -8.38
C ASP A 123 -17.30 4.99 -7.31
N GLY A 124 -17.85 6.09 -6.80
CA GLY A 124 -18.95 6.13 -5.85
C GLY A 124 -20.29 5.71 -6.46
N LYS A 125 -20.41 4.47 -6.96
CA LYS A 125 -21.72 3.88 -7.27
C LYS A 125 -22.28 3.22 -6.01
N SER A 126 -22.91 4.00 -5.14
CA SER A 126 -24.06 3.60 -4.32
C SER A 126 -24.53 4.76 -3.44
N GLY A 127 -25.79 5.17 -3.61
CA GLY A 127 -26.46 6.21 -2.83
C GLY A 127 -26.63 5.93 -1.32
N THR A 128 -25.93 4.93 -0.79
CA THR A 128 -26.00 4.47 0.60
C THR A 128 -25.14 5.31 1.54
N LEU A 129 -24.07 5.95 1.04
CA LEU A 129 -23.17 6.76 1.87
C LEU A 129 -23.62 8.22 2.04
N SER A 130 -24.36 8.80 1.08
CA SER A 130 -24.97 10.13 1.23
C SER A 130 -25.90 10.21 2.45
N LEU A 131 -26.69 9.16 2.67
CA LEU A 131 -27.59 9.05 3.82
C LEU A 131 -26.84 8.88 5.14
N LEU A 132 -25.70 8.17 5.15
CA LEU A 132 -24.86 8.03 6.35
C LEU A 132 -24.15 9.34 6.70
N THR A 133 -23.66 10.09 5.71
CA THR A 133 -23.04 11.41 5.95
C THR A 133 -24.05 12.42 6.50
N LEU A 134 -25.29 12.43 5.98
CA LEU A 134 -26.37 13.28 6.48
C LEU A 134 -26.83 12.87 7.90
N TYR A 135 -26.94 11.56 8.17
CA TYR A 135 -27.36 11.05 9.48
C TYR A 135 -26.31 11.33 10.57
N PHE A 136 -25.01 11.28 10.24
CA PHE A 136 -23.95 11.65 11.19
C PHE A 136 -23.87 13.16 11.42
N TYR A 137 -24.04 14.00 10.39
CA TYR A 137 -24.09 15.45 10.58
C TYR A 137 -25.26 15.90 11.46
N SER A 138 -26.43 15.26 11.37
CA SER A 138 -27.57 15.58 12.23
C SER A 138 -27.41 15.09 13.68
N THR A 139 -26.60 14.06 13.92
CA THR A 139 -26.39 13.47 15.26
C THR A 139 -25.23 14.14 16.00
N LEU A 140 -24.26 14.74 15.30
CA LEU A 140 -23.12 15.44 15.91
C LEU A 140 -23.37 16.94 16.21
N MET A 141 -24.47 17.51 15.70
CA MET A 141 -24.87 18.92 15.88
C MET A 141 -26.08 19.11 16.82
N ALA A 142 -26.49 18.05 17.52
CA ALA A 142 -27.52 18.08 18.57
C ALA A 142 -26.88 17.65 19.91
#